data_AF-A0A846AGG0-F1
#
_entry.id   AF-A0A846AGG0-F1
#
_cell.length_a   1.000
_cell.length_b   1.000
_cell.length_c   1.000
_cell.angle_alpha   90.00
_cell.angle_beta   90.00
_cell.angle_gamma   90.00
#
_symmetry.space_group_name_H-M   'P 1'
#
loop_
_entity.id
_entity.type
_entity.pdbx_description
1 polymer ?
#
loop_
_entity_poly.entity_id
_entity_poly.type
_entity_poly.pdbx_seq_one_letter_code
_entity_poly.pdbx_strand_id
1 'polypeptide(L)'
;MTESKTGRMLLSHNFELSENTLPELNREEFAQVFIDGLSKYPQLKCRQLNHPHWMVEILFEHQVFSPPQVGEKCAEALIEKRIIQKNDKDLIVDVLILGGLKKTPPLSDSPDTLQTGEWGIDVVETHSAETFLNILNWEEKTAGKTIDNIFKIEMKNILS
;
A
#
# COMPACT_ATOMS: atom_id res chain seq x y z
N MET A 1 12.10 -6.30 -26.60
CA MET A 1 12.09 -5.39 -25.44
C MET A 1 12.24 -6.25 -24.20
N THR A 2 13.34 -6.13 -23.48
CA THR A 2 13.46 -6.75 -22.15
C THR A 2 12.54 -5.96 -21.23
N GLU A 3 11.44 -6.56 -20.78
CA GLU A 3 10.67 -6.00 -19.67
C GLU A 3 11.64 -5.68 -18.53
N SER A 4 11.47 -4.50 -17.91
CA SER A 4 12.24 -4.15 -16.72
C SER A 4 12.09 -5.28 -15.72
N LYS A 5 13.21 -5.89 -15.31
CA LYS A 5 13.19 -6.97 -14.31
C LYS A 5 12.73 -6.47 -12.94
N THR A 6 12.80 -5.16 -12.74
CA THR A 6 12.48 -4.49 -11.48
C THR A 6 11.12 -3.80 -11.59
N GLY A 7 10.21 -4.19 -10.70
CA GLY A 7 8.97 -3.51 -10.43
C GLY A 7 9.15 -2.43 -9.38
N ARG A 8 8.29 -1.41 -9.45
CA ARG A 8 8.27 -0.27 -8.52
C ARG A 8 6.85 0.05 -8.08
N MET A 9 6.71 0.28 -6.78
CA MET A 9 5.49 0.72 -6.11
C MET A 9 5.72 2.01 -5.37
N LEU A 10 4.76 2.93 -5.45
CA LEU A 10 4.69 4.10 -4.58
C LEU A 10 3.45 4.02 -3.71
N LEU A 11 3.62 4.13 -2.39
CA LEU A 11 2.53 4.03 -1.42
C LEU A 11 2.09 5.41 -0.96
N SER A 12 0.78 5.60 -0.83
CA SER A 12 0.13 6.68 -0.11
C SER A 12 -0.55 6.11 1.14
N HIS A 13 -0.85 6.96 2.12
CA HIS A 13 -1.60 6.59 3.31
C HIS A 13 -2.98 7.25 3.28
N ASN A 14 -4.03 6.45 3.45
CA ASN A 14 -5.40 6.91 3.57
C ASN A 14 -5.95 6.45 4.94
N PHE A 15 -5.91 7.35 5.90
CA PHE A 15 -6.27 7.07 7.29
C PHE A 15 -7.70 7.56 7.59
N GLU A 16 -8.65 6.63 7.70
CA GLU A 16 -10.08 6.89 7.90
C GLU A 16 -10.56 6.40 9.27
N LEU A 17 -9.66 6.42 10.26
CA LEU A 17 -9.95 6.06 11.65
C LEU A 17 -9.94 7.29 12.54
N SER A 18 -10.65 7.23 13.66
CA SER A 18 -10.57 8.27 14.68
C SER A 18 -9.29 8.12 15.54
N GLU A 19 -8.76 9.23 16.06
CA GLU A 19 -7.59 9.21 16.98
C GLU A 19 -7.81 8.33 18.22
N ASN A 20 -9.07 8.20 18.66
CA ASN A 20 -9.45 7.32 19.77
C ASN A 20 -9.31 5.82 19.41
N THR A 21 -9.39 5.49 18.12
CA THR A 21 -9.19 4.14 17.61
C THR A 21 -7.72 3.87 17.43
N LEU A 22 -7.02 4.66 16.62
CA LEU A 22 -5.57 4.60 16.42
C LEU A 22 -5.07 6.02 16.14
N PRO A 23 -3.86 6.37 16.57
CA PRO A 23 -3.24 7.58 16.07
C PRO A 23 -2.86 7.39 14.60
N GLU A 24 -3.09 8.42 13.79
CA GLU A 24 -2.54 8.49 12.43
C GLU A 24 -1.01 8.43 12.50
N LEU A 25 -0.39 7.72 11.55
CA LEU A 25 1.07 7.69 11.45
C LEU A 25 1.49 8.93 10.67
N ASN A 26 2.47 9.66 11.19
CA ASN A 26 3.10 10.69 10.36
C ASN A 26 3.90 10.03 9.22
N ARG A 27 4.40 10.85 8.29
CA ARG A 27 5.08 10.38 7.08
C ARG A 27 6.29 9.49 7.38
N GLU A 28 7.11 9.89 8.33
CA GLU A 28 8.30 9.15 8.75
C GLU A 28 7.90 7.82 9.40
N GLU A 29 6.91 7.84 10.30
CA GLU A 29 6.40 6.65 10.97
C GLU A 29 5.79 5.66 9.98
N PHE A 30 4.98 6.15 9.04
CA PHE A 30 4.38 5.35 7.97
C PHE A 30 5.44 4.72 7.09
N ALA A 31 6.47 5.47 6.68
CA ALA A 31 7.57 4.92 5.91
C ALA A 31 8.34 3.84 6.68
N GLN A 32 8.57 4.07 7.97
CA GLN A 32 9.32 3.15 8.83
C GLN A 32 8.60 1.79 8.99
N VAL A 33 7.26 1.76 8.97
CA VAL A 33 6.48 0.51 8.96
C VAL A 33 6.98 -0.46 7.88
N PHE A 34 7.10 0.03 6.65
CA PHE A 34 7.47 -0.81 5.52
C PHE A 34 8.97 -1.04 5.43
N ILE A 35 9.79 -0.06 5.81
CA ILE A 35 11.24 -0.23 5.88
C ILE A 35 11.61 -1.36 6.84
N ASP A 36 11.04 -1.37 8.04
CA ASP A 36 11.32 -2.40 9.04
C ASP A 36 10.61 -3.72 8.72
N GLY A 37 9.29 -3.66 8.44
CA GLY A 37 8.46 -4.85 8.24
C GLY A 37 8.84 -5.66 7.01
N LEU A 38 9.40 -5.02 5.98
CA LEU A 38 9.86 -5.68 4.76
C LEU A 38 11.36 -5.99 4.75
N SER A 39 12.13 -5.54 5.75
CA SER A 39 13.59 -5.76 5.83
C SER A 39 14.00 -7.24 5.84
N LYS A 40 13.10 -8.13 6.29
CA LYS A 40 13.27 -9.60 6.27
C LYS A 40 13.30 -10.20 4.86
N TYR A 41 12.87 -9.45 3.85
CA TYR A 41 12.87 -9.86 2.44
C TYR A 41 14.00 -9.13 1.69
N PRO A 42 15.17 -9.75 1.46
CA PRO A 42 16.32 -9.06 0.86
C PRO A 42 16.06 -8.58 -0.58
N GLN A 43 15.06 -9.14 -1.27
CA GLN A 43 14.63 -8.78 -2.62
C GLN A 43 13.67 -7.57 -2.66
N LEU A 44 13.21 -7.10 -1.50
CA LEU A 44 12.42 -5.87 -1.37
C LEU A 44 13.36 -4.76 -0.88
N LYS A 45 13.30 -3.60 -1.54
CA LYS A 45 14.02 -2.39 -1.12
C LYS A 45 13.02 -1.28 -0.90
N CYS A 46 13.02 -0.73 0.31
CA CYS A 46 12.09 0.31 0.71
C CYS A 46 12.86 1.59 1.04
N ARG A 47 12.30 2.75 0.66
CA ARG A 47 12.77 4.06 1.14
C ARG A 47 11.62 5.03 1.31
N GLN A 48 11.80 6.00 2.19
CA GLN A 48 10.94 7.18 2.26
C GLN A 48 11.16 8.06 1.03
N LEU A 49 10.08 8.61 0.50
CA LEU A 49 10.08 9.58 -0.60
C LEU A 49 9.97 11.00 -0.08
N ASN A 50 10.39 11.98 -0.89
CA ASN A 50 10.09 13.38 -0.66
C ASN A 50 9.10 13.88 -1.73
N HIS A 51 7.82 13.60 -1.52
CA HIS A 51 6.76 13.87 -2.49
C HIS A 51 5.43 14.20 -1.77
N PRO A 52 4.63 15.17 -2.24
CA PRO A 52 3.43 15.62 -1.53
C PRO A 52 2.38 14.53 -1.28
N HIS A 53 2.25 13.57 -2.20
CA HIS A 53 1.29 12.47 -2.10
C HIS A 53 1.96 11.12 -1.72
N TRP A 54 2.82 10.58 -2.58
CA TRP A 54 3.57 9.34 -2.31
C TRP A 54 4.53 9.48 -1.14
N MET A 55 4.53 8.50 -0.23
CA MET A 55 5.32 8.50 1.00
C MET A 55 6.47 7.48 0.97
N VAL A 56 6.25 6.33 0.33
CA VAL A 56 7.20 5.20 0.33
C VAL A 56 7.40 4.68 -1.07
N GLU A 57 8.63 4.34 -1.41
CA GLU A 57 8.96 3.55 -2.60
C GLU A 57 9.32 2.14 -2.19
N ILE A 58 8.83 1.18 -2.97
CA ILE A 58 9.22 -0.22 -2.87
C ILE A 58 9.69 -0.69 -4.25
N LEU A 59 10.93 -1.19 -4.30
CA LEU A 59 11.49 -1.87 -5.47
C LEU A 59 11.49 -3.38 -5.22
N PHE A 60 11.15 -4.15 -6.25
CA PHE A 60 11.09 -5.61 -6.18
C PHE A 60 11.41 -6.24 -7.53
N GLU A 61 11.81 -7.50 -7.54
CA GLU A 61 12.08 -8.25 -8.76
C GLU A 61 10.81 -8.98 -9.22
N HIS A 62 10.35 -8.71 -10.45
CA HIS A 62 9.13 -9.32 -11.00
C HIS A 62 9.18 -10.85 -11.09
N GLN A 63 10.39 -11.43 -11.11
CA GLN A 63 10.60 -12.88 -11.12
C GLN A 63 10.40 -13.54 -9.75
N VAL A 64 10.46 -12.74 -8.68
CA VAL A 64 10.35 -13.21 -7.29
C VAL A 64 8.99 -12.85 -6.71
N PHE A 65 8.53 -11.61 -6.93
CA PHE A 65 7.27 -11.10 -6.41
C PHE A 65 6.42 -10.49 -7.52
N SER A 66 5.16 -10.90 -7.58
CA SER A 66 4.13 -10.16 -8.29
C SER A 66 3.69 -8.93 -7.48
N PRO A 67 3.12 -7.90 -8.11
CA PRO A 67 2.64 -6.72 -7.41
C PRO A 67 1.64 -7.06 -6.26
N PRO A 68 0.61 -7.91 -6.46
CA PRO A 68 -0.27 -8.31 -5.36
C PRO A 68 0.48 -8.94 -4.18
N GLN A 69 1.49 -9.78 -4.42
CA GLN A 69 2.28 -10.38 -3.34
C GLN A 69 3.06 -9.35 -2.52
N VAL A 70 3.61 -8.31 -3.16
CA VAL A 70 4.24 -7.20 -2.44
C VAL A 70 3.20 -6.45 -1.60
N GLY A 71 2.02 -6.21 -2.17
CA GLY A 71 0.90 -5.60 -1.45
C GLY A 71 0.50 -6.40 -0.20
N GLU A 72 0.45 -7.73 -0.29
CA GLU A 72 0.13 -8.59 0.86
C GLU A 72 1.17 -8.41 1.98
N LYS A 73 2.46 -8.31 1.62
CA LYS A 73 3.52 -8.04 2.59
C LYS A 73 3.41 -6.65 3.22
N CYS A 74 2.96 -5.65 2.47
CA CYS A 74 2.66 -4.33 3.03
C CYS A 74 1.51 -4.40 4.05
N ALA A 75 0.43 -5.13 3.76
CA ALA A 75 -0.67 -5.31 4.70
C ALA A 75 -0.20 -6.01 5.98
N GLU A 76 0.55 -7.10 5.85
CA GLU A 76 1.14 -7.84 6.98
C GLU A 76 2.02 -6.93 7.86
N ALA A 77 2.90 -6.13 7.25
CA ALA A 77 3.79 -5.22 7.97
C ALA A 77 3.04 -4.13 8.75
N LEU A 78 1.99 -3.54 8.15
CA LEU A 78 1.17 -2.54 8.83
C LEU A 78 0.39 -3.15 9.99
N ILE A 79 -0.19 -4.33 9.79
CA ILE A 79 -0.91 -5.06 10.84
C ILE A 79 0.03 -5.35 12.02
N GLU A 80 1.21 -5.89 11.76
CA GLU A 80 2.21 -6.19 12.78
C GLU A 80 2.57 -4.92 13.58
N LYS A 81 2.78 -3.79 12.90
CA LYS A 81 3.01 -2.49 13.56
C LYS A 81 1.85 -2.09 14.48
N ARG A 82 0.61 -2.20 14.01
CA ARG A 82 -0.57 -1.76 14.76
C ARG A 82 -0.87 -2.67 15.96
N ILE A 83 -0.66 -3.98 15.83
CA ILE A 83 -0.75 -4.94 16.94
C ILE A 83 0.23 -4.55 18.06
N ILE A 84 1.50 -4.32 17.71
CA ILE A 84 2.54 -3.89 18.65
C ILE A 84 2.15 -2.55 19.32
N GLN A 85 1.65 -1.58 18.54
CA GLN A 85 1.23 -0.28 19.06
C GLN A 85 0.05 -0.37 20.04
N LYS A 86 -0.86 -1.34 19.83
CA LYS A 86 -2.02 -1.58 20.71
C LYS A 86 -1.72 -2.50 21.89
N ASN A 87 -0.54 -3.09 21.93
CA ASN A 87 -0.12 -4.02 22.97
C ASN A 87 -1.13 -5.17 23.13
N ASP A 88 -1.45 -5.83 22.00
CA ASP A 88 -2.34 -6.99 21.87
C ASP A 88 -3.78 -6.80 22.40
N LYS A 89 -4.26 -5.56 22.46
CA LYS A 89 -5.69 -5.27 22.68
C LYS A 89 -6.47 -5.41 21.38
N ASP A 90 -7.72 -5.86 21.47
CA ASP A 90 -8.63 -6.02 20.33
C ASP A 90 -8.61 -4.79 19.41
N LEU A 91 -8.22 -5.01 18.15
CA LEU A 91 -8.09 -3.97 17.14
C LEU A 91 -9.05 -4.25 15.99
N ILE A 92 -10.30 -3.81 16.14
CA ILE A 92 -11.30 -3.98 15.08
C ILE A 92 -11.13 -2.86 14.06
N VAL A 93 -10.19 -3.07 13.14
CA VAL A 93 -9.97 -2.23 11.95
C VAL A 93 -9.78 -3.11 10.73
N ASP A 94 -10.14 -2.56 9.58
CA ASP A 94 -9.90 -3.13 8.28
C ASP A 94 -8.72 -2.40 7.62
N VAL A 95 -7.83 -3.17 6.98
CA VAL A 95 -6.74 -2.65 6.15
C VAL A 95 -7.01 -3.03 4.71
N LEU A 96 -6.91 -2.04 3.81
CA LEU A 96 -6.93 -2.26 2.37
C LEU A 96 -5.61 -1.88 1.74
N ILE A 97 -5.17 -2.68 0.76
CA ILE A 97 -4.09 -2.30 -0.16
C ILE A 97 -4.70 -2.26 -1.56
N LEU A 98 -4.87 -1.05 -2.09
CA LEU A 98 -5.50 -0.81 -3.39
C LEU A 98 -4.43 -0.40 -4.39
N GLY A 99 -4.06 -1.30 -5.29
CA GLY A 99 -3.01 -1.08 -6.26
C GLY A 99 -3.54 -0.80 -7.65
N GLY A 100 -3.04 0.24 -8.32
CA GLY A 100 -3.35 0.56 -9.70
C GLY A 100 -2.10 0.79 -10.55
N LEU A 101 -2.01 0.10 -11.69
CA LEU A 101 -0.93 0.30 -12.65
C LEU A 101 -1.10 1.65 -13.36
N LYS A 102 -0.07 2.50 -13.31
CA LYS A 102 -0.03 3.77 -14.02
C LYS A 102 0.15 3.53 -15.52
N LYS A 103 -0.88 3.82 -16.30
CA LYS A 103 -0.86 3.71 -17.78
C LYS A 103 -0.70 5.05 -18.51
N THR A 104 -0.90 6.15 -17.80
CA THR A 104 -0.78 7.50 -18.36
C THR A 104 0.63 8.05 -18.13
N PRO A 105 1.05 9.07 -18.89
CA PRO A 105 2.31 9.78 -18.62
C PRO A 105 2.39 10.30 -17.18
N PRO A 106 3.61 10.42 -16.61
CA PRO A 106 3.82 11.02 -15.30
C PRO A 106 3.39 12.50 -15.30
N LEU A 107 3.05 13.01 -14.11
CA LEU A 107 2.68 14.41 -13.93
C LEU A 107 3.90 15.34 -13.87
N SER A 108 5.09 14.78 -13.64
CA SER A 108 6.35 15.51 -13.60
C SER A 108 7.53 14.55 -13.88
N ASP A 109 8.69 15.11 -14.21
CA ASP A 109 9.93 14.36 -14.43
C ASP A 109 10.68 14.05 -13.11
N SER A 110 10.08 14.35 -11.95
CA SER A 110 10.69 14.02 -10.65
C SER A 110 10.86 12.51 -10.51
N PRO A 111 12.03 12.04 -10.01
CA PRO A 111 12.24 10.62 -9.76
C PRO A 111 11.26 10.06 -8.73
N ASP A 112 10.72 10.89 -7.83
CA ASP A 112 9.78 10.48 -6.79
C ASP A 112 8.30 10.57 -7.26
N THR A 113 8.07 10.84 -8.55
CA THR A 113 6.74 10.74 -9.18
C THR A 113 6.50 9.33 -9.73
N LEU A 114 5.24 8.88 -9.64
CA LEU A 114 4.79 7.61 -10.22
C LEU A 114 4.86 7.66 -11.76
N GLN A 115 5.66 6.76 -12.33
CA GLN A 115 5.92 6.67 -13.76
C GLN A 115 4.99 5.67 -14.45
N THR A 116 4.87 5.77 -15.78
CA THR A 116 4.14 4.78 -16.57
C THR A 116 4.74 3.39 -16.40
N GLY A 117 3.91 2.38 -16.14
CA GLY A 117 4.33 1.00 -15.86
C GLY A 117 4.61 0.72 -14.38
N GLU A 118 4.54 1.72 -13.51
CA GLU A 118 4.69 1.57 -12.06
C GLU A 118 3.33 1.49 -11.35
N TRP A 119 3.34 1.04 -10.10
CA TRP A 119 2.14 0.83 -9.30
C TRP A 119 1.95 1.94 -8.27
N GLY A 120 0.81 2.64 -8.35
CA GLY A 120 0.35 3.51 -7.28
C GLY A 120 -0.48 2.69 -6.29
N ILE A 121 -0.13 2.73 -5.02
CA ILE A 121 -0.75 1.95 -3.96
C ILE A 121 -1.38 2.89 -2.93
N ASP A 122 -2.69 2.77 -2.71
CA ASP A 122 -3.36 3.41 -1.59
C ASP A 122 -3.45 2.39 -0.44
N VAL A 123 -2.74 2.69 0.66
CA VAL A 123 -2.82 1.93 1.90
C VAL A 123 -3.89 2.55 2.78
N VAL A 124 -4.99 1.84 2.99
CA VAL A 124 -6.16 2.35 3.71
C VAL A 124 -6.28 1.68 5.07
N GLU A 125 -6.51 2.47 6.12
CA GLU A 125 -6.95 2.01 7.43
C GLU A 125 -8.35 2.55 7.70
N THR A 126 -9.33 1.68 7.93
CA THR A 126 -10.74 2.09 8.06
C THR A 126 -11.52 1.19 9.00
N HIS A 127 -12.66 1.68 9.50
CA HIS A 127 -13.60 0.86 10.30
C HIS A 127 -14.39 -0.14 9.47
N SER A 128 -14.51 0.07 8.16
CA SER A 128 -15.26 -0.79 7.26
C SER A 128 -14.72 -0.68 5.84
N ALA A 129 -14.02 -1.73 5.41
CA ALA A 129 -13.54 -1.88 4.04
C ALA A 129 -14.69 -1.78 3.04
N GLU A 130 -15.83 -2.39 3.35
CA GLU A 130 -17.01 -2.38 2.48
C GLU A 130 -17.54 -0.95 2.28
N THR A 131 -17.73 -0.21 3.38
CA THR A 131 -18.23 1.17 3.31
C THR A 131 -17.25 2.07 2.56
N PHE A 132 -15.96 1.94 2.82
CA PHE A 132 -14.92 2.70 2.12
C PHE A 132 -14.93 2.43 0.61
N LEU A 133 -14.95 1.14 0.21
CA LEU A 133 -14.95 0.74 -1.20
C LEU A 133 -16.23 1.18 -1.93
N ASN A 134 -17.37 1.15 -1.25
CA ASN A 134 -18.64 1.65 -1.78
C ASN A 134 -18.60 3.16 -2.02
N ILE A 135 -18.12 3.96 -1.07
CA ILE A 135 -17.96 5.42 -1.24
C ILE A 135 -16.99 5.73 -2.37
N LEU A 136 -15.93 4.94 -2.52
CA LEU A 136 -14.96 5.09 -3.60
C LEU A 136 -15.54 4.70 -4.97
N ASN A 137 -16.71 4.06 -5.05
CA ASN A 137 -17.25 3.37 -6.23
C ASN A 137 -16.21 2.41 -6.84
N TRP A 138 -15.57 1.60 -6.00
CA TRP A 138 -14.48 0.73 -6.43
C TRP A 138 -14.90 -0.23 -7.54
N GLU A 139 -16.05 -0.91 -7.42
CA GLU A 139 -16.49 -1.87 -8.45
C GLU A 139 -16.64 -1.22 -9.83
N GLU A 140 -17.28 -0.07 -9.91
CA GLU A 140 -17.46 0.66 -11.17
C GLU A 140 -16.13 1.14 -11.74
N LYS A 141 -15.23 1.70 -10.91
CA LYS A 141 -13.90 2.18 -11.33
C LYS A 141 -12.98 1.07 -11.83
N THR A 142 -13.30 -0.18 -11.52
CA THR A 142 -12.44 -1.33 -11.75
C THR A 142 -13.07 -2.36 -12.68
N ALA A 143 -14.31 -2.11 -13.11
CA ALA A 143 -15.00 -2.89 -14.12
C ALA A 143 -14.13 -3.06 -15.38
N GLY A 144 -13.96 -4.32 -15.81
CA GLY A 144 -13.16 -4.67 -16.99
C GLY A 144 -11.64 -4.61 -16.80
N LYS A 145 -11.13 -4.26 -15.61
CA LYS A 145 -9.69 -4.34 -15.30
C LYS A 145 -9.32 -5.75 -14.80
N THR A 146 -8.16 -6.24 -15.24
CA THR A 146 -7.57 -7.51 -14.77
C THR A 146 -6.56 -7.25 -13.65
N ILE A 147 -6.10 -8.33 -13.01
CA ILE A 147 -5.06 -8.29 -11.96
C ILE A 147 -3.76 -7.64 -12.44
N ASP A 148 -3.48 -7.66 -13.75
CA ASP A 148 -2.32 -7.02 -14.36
C ASP A 148 -2.40 -5.49 -14.34
N ASN A 149 -3.57 -4.94 -14.04
CA ASN A 149 -3.85 -3.51 -14.10
C ASN A 149 -4.26 -2.94 -12.74
N ILE A 150 -4.83 -3.79 -11.90
CA ILE A 150 -5.35 -3.40 -10.60
C ILE A 150 -5.39 -4.59 -9.66
N PHE A 151 -5.14 -4.37 -8.37
CA PHE A 151 -5.35 -5.38 -7.35
C PHE A 151 -5.92 -4.76 -6.08
N LYS A 152 -6.52 -5.63 -5.26
CA LYS A 152 -7.06 -5.30 -3.95
C LYS A 152 -6.71 -6.41 -2.98
N ILE A 153 -6.22 -6.03 -1.81
CA ILE A 153 -6.07 -6.92 -0.66
C ILE A 153 -6.90 -6.34 0.46
N GLU A 154 -7.68 -7.20 1.13
CA GLU A 154 -8.51 -6.84 2.27
C GLU A 154 -8.10 -7.69 3.46
N MET A 155 -7.68 -7.05 4.55
CA MET A 155 -7.47 -7.69 5.83
C MET A 155 -8.50 -7.13 6.79
N LYS A 156 -9.51 -7.95 7.11
CA LYS A 156 -10.65 -7.52 7.94
C LYS A 156 -10.53 -8.03 9.36
N ASN A 157 -11.11 -7.28 10.30
CA ASN A 157 -11.18 -7.67 11.71
C ASN A 157 -9.82 -8.11 12.26
N ILE A 158 -8.84 -7.20 12.27
CA ILE A 158 -7.48 -7.48 12.73
C ILE A 158 -7.48 -7.73 14.27
N LEU A 159 -7.81 -8.96 14.64
CA LEU A 159 -7.96 -9.51 16.01
C LEU A 159 -9.33 -9.28 16.68
N SER A 160 -10.02 -10.41 16.88
CA SER A 160 -11.05 -10.70 17.87
C SER A 160 -10.62 -11.89 18.72
#